data_AF-A0A2T7CQ86-F1
#
_entry.id   AF-A0A2T7CQ86-F1
#
_cell.length_a   1.000
_cell.length_b   1.000
_cell.length_c   1.000
_cell.angle_alpha   90.00
_cell.angle_beta   90.00
_cell.angle_gamma   90.00
#
_symmetry.space_group_name_H-M   'P 1'
#
loop_
_entity.id
_entity.type
_entity.pdbx_description
1 polymer ?
#
loop_
_entity_poly.entity_id
_entity_poly.type
_entity_poly.pdbx_seq_one_letter_code
_entity_poly.pdbx_strand_id
1 'polypeptide(L)'
;MRRPRVPDGYTGNVVLWARPAATAGDLVSRPLRFAAELISQEVARVDDGYFRSFIDFARSGAVEEEGLVPAADAAETAYSPDVEVDSLLHAPFHDMDFGGGPPFLFMPGYLPVEGSVFVVRSFSGDRSVDAYVPLFSRAMDAFDKCCYSLEMANARL
;
A
#
# COMPACT_ATOMS: atom_id res chain seq x y z
N MET A 1 18.89 -4.98 -24.22
CA MET A 1 17.82 -5.92 -23.82
C MET A 1 16.47 -5.28 -24.11
N ARG A 2 15.47 -6.05 -24.56
CA ARG A 2 14.10 -5.54 -24.74
C ARG A 2 13.43 -5.43 -23.36
N ARG A 3 12.72 -4.33 -23.10
CA ARG A 3 11.86 -4.13 -21.92
C ARG A 3 10.38 -4.15 -22.34
N PRO A 4 9.84 -5.31 -22.76
CA PRO A 4 8.44 -5.40 -23.13
C PRO A 4 7.57 -5.16 -21.89
N ARG A 5 6.47 -4.43 -22.07
CA ARG A 5 5.45 -4.27 -21.03
C ARG A 5 4.55 -5.50 -20.98
N VAL A 6 4.04 -5.83 -19.79
CA VAL A 6 2.95 -6.79 -19.67
C VAL A 6 1.72 -6.22 -20.37
N PRO A 7 0.98 -7.00 -21.18
CA PRO A 7 -0.24 -6.52 -21.81
C PRO A 7 -1.31 -6.15 -20.79
N ASP A 8 -2.08 -5.09 -21.06
CA ASP A 8 -3.14 -4.60 -20.15
C ASP A 8 -4.20 -5.68 -19.85
N GLY A 9 -4.46 -6.60 -20.79
CA GLY A 9 -5.40 -7.71 -20.62
C GLY A 9 -4.85 -8.97 -19.94
N TYR A 10 -3.64 -8.90 -19.36
CA TYR A 10 -3.08 -10.04 -18.61
C TYR A 10 -3.87 -10.27 -17.32
N THR A 11 -4.32 -11.51 -17.10
CA THR A 11 -5.23 -11.87 -16.00
C THR A 11 -4.52 -12.44 -14.76
N GLY A 12 -3.19 -12.47 -14.75
CA GLY A 12 -2.40 -12.97 -13.62
C GLY A 12 -1.88 -11.85 -12.72
N ASN A 13 -1.15 -12.22 -11.67
CA ASN A 13 -0.55 -11.28 -10.73
C ASN A 13 0.73 -10.64 -11.31
N VAL A 14 0.82 -9.31 -11.20
CA VAL A 14 2.02 -8.53 -11.52
C VAL A 14 2.28 -7.55 -10.38
N VAL A 15 2.46 -8.11 -9.18
CA VAL A 15 2.56 -7.35 -7.93
C VAL A 15 3.82 -7.77 -7.19
N LEU A 16 4.59 -6.79 -6.74
CA LEU A 16 5.68 -6.90 -5.77
C LEU A 16 5.57 -5.72 -4.81
N TRP A 17 6.16 -5.84 -3.64
CA TRP A 17 6.10 -4.82 -2.59
C TRP A 17 7.39 -4.01 -2.54
N ALA A 18 7.26 -2.70 -2.45
CA ALA A 18 8.33 -1.84 -1.93
C ALA A 18 8.24 -1.86 -0.39
N ARG A 19 9.38 -1.98 0.30
CA ARG A 19 9.44 -2.06 1.77
C ARG A 19 10.33 -0.95 2.34
N PRO A 20 9.90 0.33 2.29
CA PRO A 20 10.62 1.41 2.94
C PRO A 20 10.67 1.21 4.45
N ALA A 21 11.86 1.35 5.03
CA ALA A 21 12.10 1.16 6.44
C ALA A 21 12.81 2.37 7.05
N ALA A 22 12.36 2.77 8.23
CA ALA A 22 12.96 3.82 9.05
C ALA A 22 12.67 3.54 10.53
N THR A 23 13.43 4.16 11.43
CA THR A 23 13.10 4.06 12.85
C THR A 23 11.80 4.84 13.13
N ALA A 24 11.00 4.37 14.09
CA ALA A 24 9.81 5.13 14.52
C ALA A 24 10.18 6.56 14.95
N GLY A 25 11.34 6.73 15.60
CA GLY A 25 11.89 8.03 15.99
C GLY A 25 12.13 8.96 14.79
N ASP A 26 12.74 8.47 13.71
CA ASP A 26 12.95 9.27 12.50
C ASP A 26 11.63 9.65 11.83
N LEU A 27 10.67 8.71 11.77
CA LEU A 27 9.36 8.95 11.15
C LEU A 27 8.55 10.03 11.88
N VAL A 28 8.59 10.04 13.21
CA VAL A 28 7.81 11.03 14.01
C VAL A 28 8.54 12.35 14.23
N SER A 29 9.88 12.37 14.20
CA SER A 29 10.67 13.59 14.48
C SER A 29 11.00 14.40 13.24
N ARG A 30 11.01 13.77 12.05
CA ARG A 30 11.32 14.44 10.79
C ARG A 30 10.04 14.92 10.09
N PRO A 31 10.12 15.93 9.20
CA PRO A 31 8.95 16.40 8.48
C PRO A 31 8.38 15.32 7.55
N LEU A 32 7.07 15.37 7.26
CA LEU A 32 6.37 14.40 6.41
C LEU A 32 7.06 14.13 5.06
N ARG A 33 7.70 15.16 4.48
CA ARG A 33 8.49 15.01 3.24
C ARG A 33 9.54 13.91 3.31
N PHE A 34 10.14 13.66 4.48
CA PHE A 34 11.12 12.61 4.67
C PHE A 34 10.51 11.23 4.42
N ALA A 35 9.34 10.95 5.02
CA ALA A 35 8.63 9.70 4.80
C ALA A 35 8.20 9.55 3.33
N ALA A 36 7.69 10.62 2.72
CA ALA A 36 7.30 10.62 1.32
C ALA A 36 8.50 10.37 0.36
N GLU A 37 9.65 11.00 0.61
CA GLU A 37 10.88 10.78 -0.14
C GLU A 37 11.38 9.34 0.01
N LEU A 38 11.35 8.79 1.23
CA LEU A 38 11.74 7.40 1.50
C LEU A 38 10.86 6.42 0.71
N ILE A 39 9.54 6.57 0.77
CA ILE A 39 8.59 5.74 0.01
C ILE A 39 8.85 5.88 -1.49
N SER A 40 9.00 7.11 -1.99
CA SER A 40 9.22 7.38 -3.40
C SER A 40 10.50 6.72 -3.93
N GLN A 41 11.59 6.79 -3.15
CA GLN A 41 12.87 6.16 -3.52
C GLN A 41 12.75 4.64 -3.56
N GLU A 42 12.12 4.03 -2.56
CA GLU A 42 11.98 2.57 -2.51
C GLU A 42 11.05 2.03 -3.58
N VAL A 43 9.94 2.71 -3.88
CA VAL A 43 9.07 2.36 -5.02
C VAL A 43 9.83 2.44 -6.34
N ALA A 44 10.67 3.47 -6.53
CA ALA A 44 11.46 3.62 -7.75
C ALA A 44 12.51 2.51 -7.95
N ARG A 45 12.92 1.81 -6.87
CA ARG A 45 13.85 0.68 -6.94
C ARG A 45 13.19 -0.62 -7.41
N VAL A 46 11.86 -0.72 -7.31
CA VAL A 46 11.09 -1.89 -7.79
C VAL A 46 10.83 -1.76 -9.29
N ASP A 47 11.92 -1.82 -10.07
CA ASP A 47 11.90 -1.63 -11.53
C ASP A 47 11.93 -2.95 -12.32
N ASP A 48 11.99 -2.89 -13.66
CA ASP A 48 12.11 -4.08 -14.54
C ASP A 48 13.29 -5.00 -14.15
N GLY A 49 14.40 -4.43 -13.66
CA GLY A 49 15.55 -5.20 -13.20
C GLY A 49 15.21 -5.96 -11.91
N TYR A 50 14.56 -5.31 -10.96
CA TYR A 50 14.14 -5.93 -9.70
C TYR A 50 13.12 -7.07 -9.93
N PHE A 51 12.11 -6.85 -10.77
CA PHE A 51 11.14 -7.90 -11.13
C PHE A 51 11.83 -9.12 -11.75
N ARG A 52 12.77 -8.92 -12.67
CA ARG A 52 13.54 -10.02 -13.29
C ARG A 52 14.41 -10.73 -12.27
N SER A 53 15.10 -9.98 -11.40
CA SER A 53 15.90 -10.55 -10.32
C SER A 53 15.06 -11.42 -9.39
N PHE A 54 13.84 -10.99 -9.05
CA PHE A 54 12.91 -11.77 -8.25
C PHE A 54 12.50 -13.07 -8.94
N ILE A 55 12.18 -13.01 -10.24
CA ILE A 55 11.82 -14.19 -11.04
C ILE A 55 13.00 -15.16 -11.13
N ASP A 56 14.21 -14.67 -11.37
CA ASP A 56 15.42 -15.49 -11.46
C ASP A 56 15.74 -16.14 -10.12
N PHE A 57 15.62 -15.41 -9.01
CA PHE A 57 15.75 -15.94 -7.66
C PHE A 57 14.74 -17.06 -7.38
N ALA A 58 13.45 -16.82 -7.68
CA ALA A 58 12.38 -17.80 -7.49
C ALA A 58 12.54 -19.06 -8.35
N ARG A 59 13.33 -19.00 -9.43
CA ARG A 59 13.64 -20.13 -10.32
C ARG A 59 15.01 -20.77 -10.08
N SER A 60 15.79 -20.24 -9.14
CA SER A 60 17.18 -20.66 -8.94
C SER A 60 17.34 -22.04 -8.28
N GLY A 61 16.27 -22.58 -7.68
CA GLY A 61 16.32 -23.77 -6.80
C GLY A 61 16.60 -23.44 -5.33
N ALA A 62 17.01 -22.21 -5.02
CA ALA A 62 17.29 -21.79 -3.64
C ALA A 62 16.05 -21.81 -2.75
N VAL A 63 14.86 -21.52 -3.32
CA VAL A 63 13.58 -21.56 -2.59
C VAL A 63 13.33 -22.96 -2.04
N GLU A 64 13.52 -24.00 -2.86
CA GLU A 64 13.33 -25.38 -2.47
C GLU A 64 14.46 -25.90 -1.57
N GLU A 65 15.71 -25.54 -1.87
CA GLU A 65 16.89 -25.98 -1.09
C GLU A 65 16.86 -25.44 0.33
N GLU A 66 16.51 -24.16 0.51
CA GLU A 66 16.46 -23.50 1.81
C GLU A 66 15.08 -23.59 2.48
N GLY A 67 14.07 -24.14 1.79
CA GLY A 67 12.71 -24.25 2.31
C GLY A 67 12.04 -22.89 2.52
N LEU A 68 12.33 -21.92 1.67
CA LEU A 68 11.77 -20.57 1.77
C LEU A 68 10.28 -20.58 1.44
N VAL A 69 9.53 -19.75 2.15
CA VAL A 69 8.09 -19.54 1.93
C VAL A 69 7.82 -18.07 1.62
N PRO A 70 6.72 -17.75 0.91
CA PRO A 70 6.31 -16.37 0.71
C PRO A 70 6.17 -15.63 2.04
N ALA A 71 6.69 -14.41 2.09
CA ALA A 71 6.57 -13.56 3.28
C ALA A 71 5.16 -12.98 3.47
N ALA A 72 4.29 -13.04 2.45
CA ALA A 72 2.90 -12.66 2.57
C ALA A 72 2.12 -13.80 3.26
N ASP A 73 1.80 -13.62 4.53
CA ASP A 73 1.03 -14.58 5.32
C ASP A 73 -0.41 -14.09 5.53
N ALA A 74 -1.37 -14.77 4.91
CA ALA A 74 -2.79 -14.45 5.06
C ALA A 74 -3.34 -14.73 6.48
N ALA A 75 -2.58 -15.43 7.33
CA ALA A 75 -2.93 -15.66 8.73
C ALA A 75 -2.46 -14.55 9.68
N GLU A 76 -1.73 -13.54 9.18
CA GLU A 76 -1.26 -12.42 9.98
C GLU A 76 -2.45 -11.59 10.50
N THR A 77 -2.43 -11.30 11.81
CA THR A 77 -3.54 -10.61 12.50
C THR A 77 -3.19 -9.20 12.96
N ALA A 78 -1.90 -8.85 12.94
CA ALA A 78 -1.38 -7.53 13.25
C ALA A 78 0.01 -7.37 12.63
N TYR A 79 0.24 -6.26 11.91
CA TYR A 79 1.53 -5.95 11.29
C TYR A 79 2.48 -5.20 12.23
N SER A 80 2.00 -4.68 13.37
CA SER A 80 2.82 -3.86 14.27
C SER A 80 4.20 -4.49 14.57
N PRO A 81 5.30 -3.74 14.39
CA PRO A 81 5.39 -2.29 14.19
C PRO A 81 5.26 -1.79 12.73
N ASP A 82 5.06 -2.70 11.78
CA ASP A 82 4.95 -2.40 10.36
C ASP A 82 3.50 -2.07 9.94
N VAL A 83 3.34 -1.60 8.71
CA VAL A 83 2.05 -1.26 8.10
C VAL A 83 2.07 -1.72 6.64
N GLU A 84 1.00 -2.38 6.21
CA GLU A 84 0.74 -2.68 4.79
C GLU A 84 -0.27 -1.68 4.24
N VAL A 85 -0.01 -1.14 3.05
CA VAL A 85 -0.88 -0.14 2.41
C VAL A 85 -1.29 -0.61 1.02
N ASP A 86 -2.56 -0.94 0.87
CA ASP A 86 -3.18 -1.33 -0.40
C ASP A 86 -3.88 -0.14 -1.05
N SER A 87 -3.33 0.31 -2.17
CA SER A 87 -3.89 1.40 -2.97
C SER A 87 -4.86 0.88 -4.02
N LEU A 88 -6.16 1.11 -3.79
CA LEU A 88 -7.23 0.87 -4.75
C LEU A 88 -7.64 2.16 -5.48
N LEU A 89 -6.80 3.19 -5.42
CA LEU A 89 -7.05 4.47 -6.09
C LEU A 89 -7.23 4.32 -7.60
N HIS A 90 -6.61 3.34 -8.25
CA HIS A 90 -6.74 3.15 -9.70
C HIS A 90 -7.75 2.08 -10.10
N ALA A 91 -8.47 1.49 -9.14
CA ALA A 91 -9.49 0.51 -9.44
C ALA A 91 -10.68 1.18 -10.19
N PRO A 92 -11.24 0.53 -11.23
CA PRO A 92 -12.23 1.13 -12.12
C PRO A 92 -13.65 1.12 -11.53
N PHE A 93 -13.80 1.22 -10.21
CA PHE A 93 -15.12 1.10 -9.55
C PHE A 93 -16.09 2.18 -9.99
N HIS A 94 -15.62 3.42 -10.24
CA HIS A 94 -16.45 4.51 -10.74
C HIS A 94 -16.95 4.29 -12.18
N ASP A 95 -16.24 3.47 -12.97
CA ASP A 95 -16.54 3.23 -14.38
C ASP A 95 -17.41 1.99 -14.60
N MET A 96 -17.74 1.27 -13.52
CA MET A 96 -18.53 0.05 -13.57
C MET A 96 -20.02 0.37 -13.74
N ASP A 97 -20.58 0.12 -14.93
CA ASP A 97 -21.99 0.31 -15.24
C ASP A 97 -22.57 -0.92 -15.95
N PHE A 98 -23.60 -1.53 -15.34
CA PHE A 98 -24.31 -2.68 -15.89
C PHE A 98 -25.59 -2.29 -16.67
N GLY A 99 -25.75 -1.01 -16.99
CA GLY A 99 -26.93 -0.41 -17.65
C GLY A 99 -27.85 0.37 -16.71
N GLY A 100 -27.43 0.59 -15.46
CA GLY A 100 -28.19 1.29 -14.41
C GLY A 100 -27.53 2.57 -13.90
N GLY A 101 -26.38 2.94 -14.47
CA GLY A 101 -25.51 3.99 -13.94
C GLY A 101 -24.38 3.43 -13.06
N PRO A 102 -23.38 4.25 -12.75
CA PRO A 102 -22.24 3.85 -11.91
C PRO A 102 -22.65 3.62 -10.45
N PRO A 103 -21.84 2.90 -9.66
CA PRO A 103 -22.11 2.71 -8.24
C PRO A 103 -22.06 4.04 -7.48
N PHE A 104 -22.88 4.15 -6.44
CA PHE A 104 -22.90 5.30 -5.52
C PHE A 104 -21.95 5.12 -4.31
N LEU A 105 -21.43 3.91 -4.10
CA LEU A 105 -20.51 3.58 -3.01
C LEU A 105 -19.65 2.38 -3.40
N PHE A 106 -18.38 2.43 -3.00
CA PHE A 106 -17.51 1.27 -2.87
C PHE A 106 -16.85 1.32 -1.49
N MET A 107 -16.71 0.17 -0.86
CA MET A 107 -16.02 0.00 0.41
C MET A 107 -15.31 -1.36 0.39
N PRO A 108 -14.04 -1.44 0.85
CA PRO A 108 -13.40 -2.73 1.08
C PRO A 108 -14.21 -3.61 2.04
N GLY A 109 -14.14 -4.94 1.90
CA GLY A 109 -14.72 -5.84 2.90
C GLY A 109 -14.13 -5.59 4.30
N TYR A 110 -14.83 -6.01 5.35
CA TYR A 110 -14.31 -5.88 6.72
C TYR A 110 -13.09 -6.80 6.91
N LEU A 111 -11.90 -6.19 6.97
CA LEU A 111 -10.63 -6.86 7.25
C LEU A 111 -10.01 -6.27 8.53
N PRO A 112 -10.26 -6.85 9.71
CA PRO A 112 -9.80 -6.30 10.99
C PRO A 112 -8.35 -6.70 11.31
N VAL A 113 -7.45 -6.58 10.34
CA VAL A 113 -6.02 -6.87 10.53
C VAL A 113 -5.34 -5.56 10.88
N GLU A 114 -4.82 -5.44 12.10
CA GLU A 114 -4.19 -4.21 12.57
C GLU A 114 -2.99 -3.85 11.69
N GLY A 115 -2.94 -2.60 11.22
CA GLY A 115 -1.89 -2.14 10.30
C GLY A 115 -2.13 -2.46 8.82
N SER A 116 -3.24 -3.09 8.44
CA SER A 116 -3.63 -3.31 7.04
C SER A 116 -4.50 -2.16 6.52
N VAL A 117 -3.89 -1.20 5.82
CA VAL A 117 -4.55 0.03 5.37
C VAL A 117 -5.01 -0.08 3.93
N PHE A 118 -6.28 0.25 3.67
CA PHE A 118 -6.79 0.42 2.29
C PHE A 118 -7.01 1.88 1.98
N VAL A 119 -6.58 2.30 0.79
CA VAL A 119 -6.79 3.66 0.28
C VAL A 119 -7.66 3.60 -0.99
N VAL A 120 -8.82 4.24 -0.97
CA VAL A 120 -9.79 4.25 -2.08
C VAL A 120 -10.15 5.67 -2.50
N ARG A 121 -10.63 5.85 -3.74
CA ARG A 121 -11.26 7.12 -4.13
C ARG A 121 -12.61 7.23 -3.44
N SER A 122 -12.91 8.42 -2.91
CA SER A 122 -14.21 8.66 -2.30
C SER A 122 -15.32 8.76 -3.34
N PHE A 123 -16.52 8.33 -2.95
CA PHE A 123 -17.75 8.44 -3.73
C PHE A 123 -18.52 9.73 -3.46
N SER A 124 -17.95 10.64 -2.65
CA SER A 124 -18.49 11.98 -2.37
C SER A 124 -18.50 12.92 -3.59
N GLY A 125 -17.75 12.60 -4.65
CA GLY A 125 -17.67 13.38 -5.88
C GLY A 125 -16.73 14.60 -5.83
N ASP A 126 -16.04 14.82 -4.71
CA ASP A 126 -15.13 15.96 -4.49
C ASP A 126 -13.64 15.64 -4.74
N ARG A 127 -13.34 14.44 -5.27
CA ARG A 127 -11.99 13.89 -5.50
C ARG A 127 -11.19 13.60 -4.22
N SER A 128 -11.85 13.52 -3.06
CA SER A 128 -11.23 13.05 -1.83
C SER A 128 -10.88 11.56 -1.87
N VAL A 129 -10.13 11.15 -0.86
CA VAL A 129 -9.63 9.80 -0.66
C VAL A 129 -10.11 9.35 0.70
N ASP A 130 -10.65 8.14 0.75
CA ASP A 130 -11.02 7.47 2.00
C ASP A 130 -9.94 6.44 2.34
N ALA A 131 -9.45 6.48 3.59
CA ALA A 131 -8.50 5.52 4.13
C ALA A 131 -9.16 4.67 5.21
N TYR A 132 -9.15 3.35 5.03
CA TYR A 132 -9.61 2.38 6.02
C TYR A 132 -8.41 1.91 6.83
N VAL A 133 -8.37 2.28 8.11
CA VAL A 133 -7.20 2.08 8.98
C VAL A 133 -7.61 1.25 10.20
N PRO A 134 -7.46 -0.09 10.16
CA PRO A 134 -7.69 -0.94 11.31
C PRO A 134 -6.58 -0.71 12.36
N LEU A 135 -6.98 -0.27 13.55
CA LEU A 135 -6.10 -0.03 14.68
C LEU A 135 -6.68 -0.66 15.95
N PHE A 136 -5.81 -0.98 16.89
CA PHE A 136 -6.27 -1.28 18.25
C PHE A 136 -7.02 -0.07 18.82
N SER A 137 -8.13 -0.32 19.52
CA SER A 137 -8.97 0.73 20.11
C SER A 137 -8.18 1.74 20.96
N ARG A 138 -7.16 1.26 21.70
CA ARG A 138 -6.25 2.08 22.51
C ARG A 138 -5.41 3.09 21.72
N ALA A 139 -5.23 2.89 20.42
CA ALA A 139 -4.43 3.74 19.54
C ALA A 139 -5.27 4.78 18.77
N MET A 140 -6.59 4.57 18.67
CA MET A 140 -7.49 5.42 17.87
C MET A 140 -7.45 6.89 18.28
N ASP A 141 -7.54 7.19 19.58
CA ASP A 141 -7.52 8.58 20.08
C ASP A 141 -6.18 9.29 19.80
N ALA A 142 -5.07 8.54 19.77
CA ALA A 142 -3.76 9.10 19.46
C ALA A 142 -3.62 9.33 17.95
N PHE A 143 -4.10 8.38 17.14
CA PHE A 143 -4.11 8.49 15.68
C PHE A 143 -4.91 9.70 15.20
N ASP A 144 -6.14 9.88 15.71
CA ASP A 144 -7.01 11.02 15.39
C ASP A 144 -6.31 12.36 15.66
N LYS A 145 -5.71 12.52 16.85
CA LYS A 145 -4.96 13.73 17.20
C LYS A 145 -3.76 13.97 16.28
N CYS A 146 -3.05 12.91 15.89
CA CYS A 146 -1.89 13.01 15.01
C CYS A 146 -2.28 13.46 13.60
N CYS A 147 -3.38 12.93 13.03
CA CYS A 147 -3.83 13.24 11.67
C CYS A 147 -3.97 14.75 11.41
N TYR A 148 -4.54 15.49 12.36
CA TYR A 148 -4.76 16.93 12.23
C TYR A 148 -3.58 17.79 12.70
N SER A 149 -2.62 17.20 13.43
CA SER A 149 -1.42 17.93 13.89
C SER A 149 -0.40 18.20 12.77
N LEU A 150 -0.43 17.38 11.70
CA LEU A 150 0.49 17.48 10.56
C LEU A 150 0.20 18.71 9.67
N GLU A 151 -1.05 19.17 9.59
CA GLU A 151 -1.42 20.40 8.87
C GLU A 151 -0.74 21.65 9.47
N MET A 152 -0.55 21.70 10.79
CA MET A 152 0.11 22.84 11.44
C MET A 152 1.63 22.88 11.23
N ALA A 153 2.27 21.74 10.92
CA ALA A 153 3.70 21.67 10.61
C ALA A 153 4.01 22.11 9.16
N ASN A 154 3.05 21.99 8.25
CA ASN A 154 3.15 22.48 6.87
C ASN A 154 2.91 24.00 6.73
N ALA A 155 2.36 24.67 7.75
CA ALA A 155 2.21 26.14 7.76
C ALA A 155 3.54 26.92 7.93
N ARG A 156 4.69 26.22 7.86
CA ARG A 156 6.04 26.81 7.90
C ARG A 156 6.86 26.54 6.62
N LEU A 157 6.19 26.25 5.51
CA LEU A 157 6.80 26.35 4.18
C LEU A 157 6.82 27.79 3.70
#